data_AF-A0A4S0Q3B8-F1
#
_entry.id   AF-A0A4S0Q3B8-F1
#
_cell.length_a   1.000
_cell.length_b   1.000
_cell.length_c   1.000
_cell.angle_alpha   90.00
_cell.angle_beta   90.00
_cell.angle_gamma   90.00
#
_symmetry.space_group_name_H-M   'P 1'
#
loop_
_entity.id
_entity.type
_entity.pdbx_description
1 polymer ?
#
loop_
_entity_poly.entity_id
_entity_poly.type
_entity_poly.pdbx_seq_one_letter_code
_entity_poly.pdbx_strand_id
1 'polypeptide(L)'
;PVFTPKDKMGDWLEMYARVMELNYWVSTKCMSAAYDETEKVWTVVVDRVGQRITLKPKHIVFATGAYGPPRQIALPGADAFKGELLHSSQYSTGEK
;
A
#
# COMPACT_ATOMS: atom_id res chain seq x y z
N PRO A 1 12.13 23.05 5.76
CA PRO A 1 13.49 22.47 5.71
C PRO A 1 13.79 22.06 4.27
N VAL A 2 15.06 22.01 3.85
CA VAL A 2 15.40 21.52 2.51
C VAL A 2 15.04 20.04 2.36
N PHE A 3 15.18 19.26 3.45
CA PHE A 3 14.71 17.87 3.54
C PHE A 3 13.62 17.75 4.59
N THR A 4 12.44 17.30 4.20
CA THR A 4 11.29 17.14 5.09
C THR A 4 11.37 15.78 5.80
N PRO A 5 11.34 15.74 7.15
CA PRO A 5 11.27 14.48 7.88
C PRO A 5 10.03 13.67 7.52
N LYS A 6 10.12 12.33 7.59
CA LYS A 6 9.01 11.43 7.22
C LYS A 6 7.71 11.75 7.96
N ASP A 7 7.81 12.04 9.26
CA ASP A 7 6.64 12.26 10.12
C ASP A 7 5.94 13.56 9.74
N LYS A 8 6.70 14.63 9.47
CA LYS A 8 6.15 15.91 9.01
C LYS A 8 5.43 15.79 7.66
N MET A 9 5.91 14.95 6.75
CA MET A 9 5.21 14.67 5.50
C MET A 9 3.92 13.87 5.74
N GLY A 10 3.97 12.88 6.64
CA GLY A 10 2.79 12.13 7.08
C GLY A 10 1.70 13.04 7.65
N ASP A 11 2.06 13.91 8.59
CA ASP A 11 1.14 14.88 9.20
C ASP A 11 0.50 15.79 8.16
N TRP A 12 1.28 16.24 7.17
CA TRP A 12 0.76 17.10 6.10
C TRP A 12 -0.26 16.36 5.21
N LEU A 13 -0.01 15.09 4.87
CA LEU A 13 -0.93 14.29 4.07
C LEU A 13 -2.25 14.02 4.82
N GLU A 14 -2.17 13.76 6.13
CA GLU A 14 -3.36 13.63 6.97
C GLU A 14 -4.16 14.93 7.02
N MET A 15 -3.47 16.06 7.23
CA MET A 15 -4.10 17.38 7.27
C MET A 15 -4.76 17.74 5.94
N TYR A 16 -4.12 17.41 4.82
CA TYR A 16 -4.68 17.62 3.48
C TYR A 16 -6.01 16.88 3.32
N ALA A 17 -6.06 15.58 3.65
CA ALA A 17 -7.29 14.80 3.55
C ALA A 17 -8.40 15.36 4.43
N ARG A 18 -8.05 15.87 5.63
CA ARG A 18 -8.98 16.46 6.59
C ARG A 18 -9.55 17.80 6.09
N VAL A 19 -8.70 18.74 5.70
CA VAL A 19 -9.11 20.08 5.26
C VAL A 19 -9.92 20.04 3.97
N MET A 20 -9.61 19.09 3.09
CA MET A 20 -10.35 18.90 1.83
C MET A 20 -11.61 18.04 1.98
N GLU A 21 -11.96 17.60 3.20
CA GLU A 21 -13.11 16.75 3.50
C GLU A 21 -13.23 15.51 2.59
N LEU A 22 -12.09 14.88 2.29
CA LEU A 22 -12.07 13.74 1.38
C LEU A 22 -12.78 12.54 2.02
N ASN A 23 -13.65 11.87 1.26
CA ASN A 23 -14.21 10.59 1.66
C ASN A 23 -13.16 9.50 1.45
N TYR A 24 -12.60 8.97 2.54
CA TYR A 24 -11.60 7.91 2.50
C TYR A 24 -11.90 6.82 3.54
N TRP A 25 -11.62 5.57 3.17
CA TRP A 25 -11.68 4.43 4.08
C TRP A 25 -10.27 3.95 4.39
N VAL A 26 -9.87 4.10 5.66
CA VAL A 26 -8.68 3.43 6.21
C VAL A 26 -9.01 1.98 6.56
N SER A 27 -7.98 1.19 6.88
CA SER A 27 -8.11 -0.21 7.31
C SER A 27 -9.00 -1.04 6.38
N THR A 28 -8.88 -0.78 5.07
CA THR A 28 -9.68 -1.41 4.02
C THR A 28 -8.76 -1.97 2.94
N LYS A 29 -8.88 -3.26 2.64
CA LYS A 29 -8.09 -3.96 1.63
C LYS A 29 -9.00 -4.38 0.47
N CYS A 30 -8.60 -4.04 -0.75
CA CYS A 30 -9.23 -4.61 -1.95
C CYS A 30 -8.84 -6.09 -2.09
N MET A 31 -9.82 -6.97 -2.12
CA MET A 31 -9.63 -8.42 -2.21
C MET A 31 -9.78 -8.92 -3.65
N SER A 32 -10.71 -8.33 -4.40
CA SER A 32 -10.90 -8.63 -5.83
C SER A 32 -11.63 -7.49 -6.54
N ALA A 33 -11.41 -7.35 -7.84
CA ALA A 33 -12.16 -6.49 -8.72
C ALA A 33 -12.42 -7.23 -10.04
N ALA A 34 -13.68 -7.31 -10.46
CA ALA A 34 -14.08 -7.93 -11.72
C ALA A 34 -15.04 -7.01 -12.46
N TYR A 35 -14.82 -6.80 -13.75
CA TYR A 35 -15.69 -5.98 -14.59
C TYR A 35 -16.77 -6.85 -15.23
N ASP A 36 -18.01 -6.36 -15.20
CA ASP A 36 -19.14 -6.94 -15.91
C ASP A 36 -19.34 -6.16 -17.21
N GLU A 37 -19.06 -6.79 -18.36
CA GLU A 37 -19.22 -6.19 -19.69
C GLU A 37 -20.69 -5.93 -20.06
N THR A 38 -21.62 -6.71 -19.51
CA THR A 38 -23.05 -6.58 -19.80
C THR A 38 -23.64 -5.40 -19.04
N GLU A 39 -23.40 -5.36 -17.73
CA GLU A 39 -23.88 -4.28 -16.86
C GLU A 39 -23.03 -3.02 -16.95
N LYS A 40 -21.81 -3.11 -17.51
CA LYS A 40 -20.80 -2.05 -17.59
C LYS A 40 -20.45 -1.47 -16.22
N VAL A 41 -20.32 -2.32 -15.23
CA VAL A 41 -19.96 -1.96 -13.85
C VAL A 41 -18.91 -2.91 -13.29
N TRP A 42 -18.14 -2.43 -12.32
CA TRP A 42 -17.23 -3.28 -11.57
C TRP A 42 -17.94 -3.89 -10.38
N THR A 43 -17.55 -5.12 -10.03
CA THR A 43 -17.82 -5.72 -8.73
C THR A 43 -16.51 -5.75 -7.95
N VAL A 44 -16.40 -4.89 -6.94
CA VAL A 44 -15.21 -4.78 -6.08
C VAL A 44 -15.54 -5.33 -4.71
N VAL A 45 -14.75 -6.28 -4.26
CA VAL A 45 -14.90 -6.87 -2.94
C VAL A 45 -13.77 -6.36 -2.06
N VAL A 46 -14.12 -5.72 -0.96
CA VAL A 46 -13.17 -5.20 0.03
C VAL A 46 -13.37 -5.88 1.38
N ASP A 47 -12.27 -6.03 2.12
CA ASP A 47 -12.29 -6.29 3.56
C ASP A 47 -12.09 -4.95 4.26
N ARG A 48 -13.07 -4.54 5.08
CA ARG A 48 -13.00 -3.35 5.91
C ARG A 48 -13.12 -3.77 7.36
N VAL A 49 -12.01 -3.68 8.10
CA VAL A 49 -11.96 -4.04 9.53
C VAL A 49 -12.50 -5.47 9.79
N GLY A 50 -12.14 -6.43 8.93
CA GLY A 50 -12.59 -7.83 9.01
C GLY A 50 -13.99 -8.08 8.42
N GLN A 51 -14.71 -7.03 7.99
CA GLN A 51 -16.01 -7.17 7.35
C GLN A 51 -15.88 -7.14 5.83
N ARG A 52 -16.46 -8.14 5.17
CA ARG A 52 -16.52 -8.20 3.71
C ARG A 52 -17.63 -7.31 3.16
N ILE A 53 -17.29 -6.40 2.26
CA ILE A 53 -18.21 -5.45 1.62
C ILE A 53 -18.05 -5.54 0.10
N THR A 54 -19.17 -5.53 -0.63
CA THR A 54 -19.19 -5.49 -2.10
C THR A 54 -19.62 -4.12 -2.58
N LEU A 55 -18.80 -3.50 -3.43
CA LEU A 55 -19.05 -2.20 -4.07
C LEU A 55 -19.31 -2.42 -5.57
N LYS A 56 -20.17 -1.57 -6.15
CA LYS A 56 -20.53 -1.59 -7.57
C LYS A 56 -20.17 -0.27 -8.30
N PRO A 57 -18.89 0.14 -8.37
CA PRO A 57 -18.52 1.39 -9.03
C PRO A 57 -18.49 1.24 -10.56
N LYS A 58 -18.69 2.35 -11.28
CA LYS A 58 -18.50 2.39 -12.75
C LYS A 58 -17.02 2.45 -13.16
N HIS A 59 -16.18 3.05 -12.31
CA HIS A 59 -14.76 3.27 -12.59
C HIS A 59 -13.91 2.87 -11.39
N ILE A 60 -12.71 2.38 -11.65
CA ILE A 60 -11.69 2.08 -10.65
C ILE A 60 -10.39 2.74 -11.09
N VAL A 61 -9.70 3.38 -10.15
CA VAL A 61 -8.34 3.87 -10.34
C VAL A 61 -7.43 3.14 -9.36
N PHE A 62 -6.42 2.44 -9.88
CA PHE A 62 -5.41 1.79 -9.05
C PHE A 62 -4.27 2.77 -8.76
N ALA A 63 -4.13 3.13 -7.49
CA ALA A 63 -3.04 3.97 -6.97
C ALA A 63 -2.26 3.21 -5.87
N THR A 64 -1.96 1.93 -6.09
CA THR A 64 -1.40 1.00 -5.07
C THR A 64 0.11 1.11 -4.89
N GLY A 65 0.75 2.12 -5.47
CA GLY A 65 2.21 2.29 -5.48
C GLY A 65 2.90 1.51 -6.61
N ALA A 66 4.17 1.87 -6.88
CA ALA A 66 4.97 1.30 -7.96
C ALA A 66 5.87 0.13 -7.52
N TYR A 67 6.10 -0.04 -6.23
CA TYR A 67 6.97 -1.06 -5.67
C TYR A 67 6.11 -2.16 -5.04
N GLY A 68 6.12 -3.35 -5.66
CA GLY A 68 5.40 -4.52 -5.18
C GLY A 68 6.08 -5.19 -3.99
N PRO A 69 5.66 -6.43 -3.63
CA PRO A 69 6.32 -7.24 -2.62
C PRO A 69 7.84 -7.38 -2.90
N PRO A 70 8.67 -7.47 -1.85
CA PRO A 70 10.11 -7.57 -2.03
C PRO A 70 10.48 -8.80 -2.85
N ARG A 71 11.35 -8.62 -3.86
CA ARG A 71 11.87 -9.72 -4.66
C ARG A 71 13.16 -10.23 -4.02
N GLN A 72 13.07 -11.35 -3.33
CA GLN A 72 14.24 -12.03 -2.79
C GLN A 72 15.05 -12.68 -3.93
N ILE A 73 16.37 -12.57 -3.86
CA ILE A 73 17.29 -13.15 -4.83
C ILE A 73 18.16 -14.17 -4.09
N ALA A 74 18.26 -15.38 -4.64
CA ALA A 74 19.20 -16.36 -4.13
C ALA A 74 20.62 -15.92 -4.51
N LEU A 75 21.41 -15.55 -3.51
CA LEU A 75 22.81 -15.15 -3.68
C LEU A 75 23.71 -16.37 -3.37
N PRO A 76 24.53 -16.84 -4.33
CA PRO A 76 25.48 -17.92 -4.07
C PRO A 76 26.43 -17.58 -2.91
N GLY A 77 26.55 -18.50 -1.94
CA GLY A 77 27.39 -18.32 -0.75
C GLY A 77 26.81 -17.40 0.33
N ALA A 78 25.53 -17.00 0.23
CA ALA A 78 24.86 -16.19 1.23
C ALA A 78 24.85 -16.83 2.64
N ASP A 79 24.80 -18.15 2.69
CA ASP A 79 24.85 -18.95 3.92
C ASP A 79 26.21 -18.93 4.61
N ALA A 80 27.30 -18.74 3.86
CA ALA A 80 28.65 -18.63 4.40
C ALA A 80 29.00 -17.20 4.88
N PHE A 81 28.19 -16.21 4.51
CA PHE A 81 28.40 -14.83 4.92
C PHE A 81 28.04 -14.64 6.39
N LYS A 82 28.98 -14.13 7.20
CA LYS A 82 28.81 -13.95 8.65
C LYS A 82 28.06 -12.68 9.06
N GLY A 83 27.72 -11.81 8.09
CA GLY A 83 27.02 -10.56 8.33
C GLY A 83 25.52 -10.66 8.05
N GLU A 84 24.83 -9.52 8.12
CA GLU A 84 23.40 -9.43 7.84
C GLU A 84 23.16 -9.21 6.34
N LEU A 85 22.24 -9.98 5.77
CA LEU A 85 21.68 -9.76 4.44
C LEU A 85 20.21 -9.43 4.59
N LEU A 86 19.81 -8.27 4.09
CA LEU A 86 18.44 -7.79 4.18
C LEU A 86 18.01 -7.13 2.87
N HIS A 87 16.76 -7.35 2.47
CA HIS A 87 16.13 -6.55 1.43
C HIS A 87 15.79 -5.17 2.02
N SER A 88 15.84 -4.09 1.23
CA SER A 88 15.61 -2.72 1.73
C SER A 88 14.28 -2.54 2.48
N SER A 89 13.25 -3.33 2.12
CA SER A 89 11.96 -3.37 2.81
C SER A 89 12.01 -3.91 4.25
N GLN A 90 13.09 -4.57 4.65
CA GLN A 90 13.31 -5.10 6.00
C GLN A 90 14.10 -4.12 6.88
N TYR A 91 14.69 -3.07 6.28
CA TYR A 91 15.42 -2.05 7.02
C TYR A 91 14.44 -1.16 7.80
N SER A 92 14.66 -1.04 9.12
CA SER A 92 13.70 -0.41 10.04
C SER A 92 14.22 0.85 10.74
N THR A 93 15.52 0.92 11.06
CA THR A 93 16.12 2.05 11.78
C THR A 93 17.59 2.26 11.40
N GLY A 94 18.03 3.52 11.46
CA GLY A 94 19.44 3.92 11.34
C GLY A 94 20.15 4.11 12.68
N GLU A 95 19.46 3.82 13.79
CA GLU A 95 20.07 3.71 15.11
C GLU A 95 21.01 2.49 15.13
N LYS A 96 22.17 2.65 15.79
CA LYS A 96 23.16 1.58 15.97
C LYS A 96 22.76 0.66 17.12
#